data_AF-A0A432SNG4-F1
#
_entry.id   AF-A0A432SNG4-F1
#
_cell.length_a   1.000
_cell.length_b   1.000
_cell.length_c   1.000
_cell.angle_alpha   90.00
_cell.angle_beta   90.00
_cell.angle_gamma   90.00
#
_symmetry.space_group_name_H-M   'P 1'
#
loop_
_entity.id
_entity.type
_entity.pdbx_description
1 polymer ?
#
loop_
_entity_poly.entity_id
_entity_poly.type
_entity_poly.pdbx_seq_one_letter_code
_entity_poly.pdbx_strand_id
1 'polypeptide(L)'
;MKKSLMLLSLLGLVASLEAGTVCCNYPVTEIQPVYKTVTKLIPSKECWEEEKCILPPSNCQVDPCGATIVSQRCTITKCKTVYNKVQENILVGYNNFAVVCGQKIKKFSKTKLQTIKVTSTY
;
A
#
# COMPACT_ATOMS: atom_id res chain seq x y z
N MET A 1 -41.47 -66.49 28.42
CA MET A 1 -40.31 -67.28 27.96
C MET A 1 -39.73 -66.64 26.69
N LYS A 2 -38.42 -66.33 26.74
CA LYS A 2 -37.39 -66.35 25.67
C LYS A 2 -37.76 -65.76 24.28
N LYS A 3 -37.30 -64.55 23.95
CA LYS A 3 -36.02 -64.23 23.26
C LYS A 3 -35.94 -64.71 21.81
N SER A 4 -36.07 -63.78 20.86
CA SER A 4 -35.41 -63.77 19.53
C SER A 4 -35.87 -62.48 18.82
N LEU A 5 -35.20 -61.32 18.90
CA LEU A 5 -33.91 -60.93 18.30
C LEU A 5 -33.79 -61.27 16.80
N MET A 6 -34.48 -60.50 15.96
CA MET A 6 -34.14 -60.33 14.54
C MET A 6 -33.53 -58.93 14.38
N LEU A 7 -32.21 -58.85 14.59
CA LEU A 7 -31.39 -57.75 14.08
C LEU A 7 -31.32 -57.92 12.55
N LEU A 8 -32.02 -57.06 11.80
CA LEU A 8 -31.65 -56.81 10.40
C LEU A 8 -30.45 -55.87 10.41
N SER A 9 -29.26 -56.45 10.42
CA SER A 9 -28.06 -55.82 9.88
C SER A 9 -28.03 -56.04 8.35
N LEU A 10 -27.15 -55.30 7.67
CA LEU A 10 -26.75 -55.40 6.25
C LEU A 10 -27.65 -54.60 5.29
N LEU A 11 -27.19 -53.67 4.46
CA LEU A 11 -25.84 -53.21 4.10
C LEU A 11 -25.99 -51.71 3.78
N GLY A 12 -25.38 -50.83 4.56
CA GLY A 12 -25.13 -49.47 4.08
C GLY A 12 -24.07 -49.57 2.99
N LEU A 13 -24.44 -49.36 1.73
CA LEU A 13 -23.46 -49.02 0.70
C LEU A 13 -22.84 -47.68 1.10
N VAL A 14 -21.69 -47.74 1.78
CA VAL A 14 -20.77 -46.60 1.82
C VAL A 14 -20.19 -46.49 0.43
N ALA A 15 -20.87 -45.75 -0.45
CA ALA A 15 -20.25 -45.24 -1.65
C ALA A 15 -19.12 -44.31 -1.16
N SER A 16 -17.87 -44.78 -1.20
CA SER A 16 -16.74 -43.87 -1.11
C SER A 16 -16.82 -42.94 -2.31
N LEU A 17 -17.23 -41.68 -2.07
CA LEU A 17 -16.97 -40.61 -3.02
C LEU A 17 -15.45 -40.37 -2.97
N GLU A 18 -14.71 -40.97 -3.90
CA GLU A 18 -13.36 -40.53 -4.17
C GLU A 18 -13.44 -39.17 -4.83
N ALA A 19 -13.26 -38.11 -4.04
CA ALA A 19 -13.14 -36.76 -4.57
C ALA A 19 -11.84 -36.68 -5.39
N GLY A 20 -11.97 -36.52 -6.70
CA GLY A 20 -10.85 -36.34 -7.61
C GLY A 20 -10.48 -34.86 -7.73
N THR A 21 -9.22 -34.56 -8.03
CA THR A 21 -8.81 -33.20 -8.43
C THR A 21 -8.27 -33.21 -9.85
N VAL A 22 -8.82 -32.37 -10.72
CA VAL A 22 -8.29 -32.14 -12.07
C VAL A 22 -7.63 -30.77 -12.12
N CYS A 23 -6.45 -30.70 -12.73
CA CYS A 23 -5.71 -29.46 -12.96
C CYS A 23 -5.63 -29.19 -14.46
N CYS A 24 -6.19 -28.07 -14.92
CA CYS A 24 -6.18 -27.65 -16.32
C CYS A 24 -5.51 -26.28 -16.49
N ASN A 25 -4.78 -26.08 -17.58
CA ASN A 25 -4.22 -24.78 -17.96
C ASN A 25 -5.07 -24.17 -19.08
N TYR A 26 -5.59 -22.98 -18.86
CA TYR A 26 -6.38 -22.26 -19.87
C TYR A 26 -5.57 -21.10 -20.45
N PRO A 27 -5.58 -20.90 -21.78
CA PRO A 27 -4.87 -19.79 -22.39
C PRO A 27 -5.47 -18.46 -21.95
N VAL A 28 -4.59 -17.48 -21.72
CA VAL A 28 -5.00 -16.10 -21.42
C VAL A 28 -5.51 -15.45 -22.70
N THR A 29 -6.73 -14.93 -22.65
CA THR A 29 -7.40 -14.27 -23.78
C THR A 29 -7.22 -12.76 -23.76
N GLU A 30 -7.02 -12.17 -22.58
CA GLU A 30 -6.88 -10.72 -22.40
C GLU A 30 -5.97 -10.40 -21.22
N ILE A 31 -5.18 -9.33 -21.35
CA ILE A 31 -4.28 -8.84 -20.31
C ILE A 31 -4.51 -7.35 -20.11
N GLN A 32 -4.86 -6.94 -18.90
CA GLN A 32 -5.04 -5.54 -18.53
C GLN A 32 -4.02 -5.11 -17.48
N PRO A 33 -3.24 -4.03 -17.68
CA PRO A 33 -2.34 -3.50 -16.67
C PRO A 33 -3.13 -2.90 -15.49
N VAL A 34 -2.60 -3.06 -14.29
CA VAL A 34 -3.16 -2.50 -13.06
C VAL A 34 -2.18 -1.49 -12.49
N TYR A 35 -2.64 -0.25 -12.32
CA TYR A 35 -1.86 0.83 -11.75
C TYR A 35 -2.37 1.19 -10.35
N LYS A 36 -1.47 1.65 -9.49
CA LYS A 36 -1.80 2.22 -8.19
C LYS A 36 -1.19 3.61 -8.07
N THR A 37 -1.97 4.57 -7.61
CA THR A 37 -1.46 5.90 -7.25
C THR A 37 -0.78 5.83 -5.89
N VAL A 38 0.49 6.20 -5.83
CA VAL A 38 1.26 6.34 -4.59
C VAL A 38 1.56 7.81 -4.35
N THR A 39 1.40 8.25 -3.11
CA THR A 39 1.81 9.60 -2.69
C THR A 39 3.17 9.49 -2.01
N LYS A 40 4.18 10.14 -2.58
CA LYS A 40 5.50 10.30 -1.99
C LYS A 40 5.59 11.63 -1.27
N LEU A 41 6.19 11.62 -0.09
CA LEU A 41 6.53 12.82 0.67
C LEU A 41 8.02 13.08 0.47
N ILE A 42 8.36 14.15 -0.24
CA ILE A 42 9.74 14.55 -0.47
C ILE A 42 10.06 15.69 0.52
N PRO A 43 10.93 15.45 1.51
CA PRO A 43 11.35 16.50 2.42
C PRO A 43 12.24 17.50 1.69
N SER A 44 11.99 18.78 1.92
CA SER A 44 12.79 19.90 1.44
C SER A 44 13.03 20.88 2.58
N LYS A 45 14.18 21.55 2.57
CA LYS A 45 14.54 22.54 3.59
C LYS A 45 14.25 23.92 3.04
N GLU A 46 13.29 24.61 3.64
CA GLU A 46 13.02 26.02 3.35
C GLU A 46 13.71 26.86 4.42
N CYS A 47 14.66 27.69 4.01
CA CYS A 47 15.34 28.63 4.89
C CYS A 47 14.96 30.06 4.52
N TRP A 48 14.78 30.90 5.53
CA TRP A 48 14.53 32.33 5.37
C TRP A 48 15.30 33.12 6.43
N GLU A 49 15.59 34.36 6.09
CA GLU A 49 16.22 35.31 7.00
C GLU A 49 15.14 36.11 7.73
N GLU A 50 15.34 36.32 9.02
CA GLU A 50 14.49 37.16 9.85
C GLU A 50 15.37 38.21 10.52
N GLU A 51 15.08 39.48 10.27
CA GLU A 51 15.75 40.57 10.98
C GLU A 51 15.18 40.67 12.39
N LYS A 52 16.06 40.60 13.39
CA LYS A 52 15.70 40.84 14.79
C LYS A 52 16.48 42.04 15.30
N CYS A 53 15.75 43.04 15.75
CA CYS A 53 16.33 44.10 16.57
C CYS A 53 16.56 43.52 17.96
N ILE A 54 17.82 43.31 18.32
CA ILE A 54 18.16 43.05 19.71
C ILE A 54 18.21 44.44 20.36
N LEU A 55 17.19 44.76 21.16
CA LEU A 55 17.33 45.86 22.10
C LEU A 55 18.48 45.49 23.02
N PRO A 56 19.45 46.40 23.26
CA PRO A 56 20.50 46.13 24.22
C PRO A 56 19.86 45.75 25.55
N PRO A 57 20.43 44.77 26.30
CA PRO A 57 20.03 44.58 27.68
C PRO A 57 20.14 45.94 28.38
N SER A 58 19.10 46.28 29.15
CA SER A 58 18.76 47.61 29.68
C SER A 58 19.77 48.20 30.68
N ASN A 59 21.07 48.14 30.40
CA ASN A 59 22.15 48.72 31.21
C ASN A 59 23.24 49.33 30.32
N CYS A 60 22.84 50.21 29.39
CA CYS A 60 23.77 51.18 28.84
C CYS A 60 23.70 52.44 29.69
N GLN A 61 24.73 52.63 30.49
CA GLN A 61 25.03 53.86 31.20
C GLN A 61 25.14 55.01 30.19
N VAL A 62 24.48 56.13 30.51
CA VAL A 62 24.41 57.31 29.65
C VAL A 62 25.80 57.96 29.61
N ASP A 63 26.39 58.04 28.42
CA ASP A 63 27.59 58.82 28.16
C ASP A 63 27.21 60.33 28.16
N PRO A 64 27.98 61.25 28.78
CA PRO A 64 27.60 62.67 28.87
C PRO A 64 27.58 63.40 27.51
N CYS A 65 28.03 62.73 26.45
CA CYS A 65 28.13 63.27 25.10
C CYS A 65 27.07 62.68 24.15
N GLY A 66 25.78 62.82 24.48
CA GLY A 66 24.67 62.91 23.51
C GLY A 66 24.48 61.85 22.41
N ALA A 67 25.13 60.68 22.44
CA ALA A 67 25.00 59.68 21.39
C ALA A 67 23.94 58.62 21.74
N THR A 68 22.98 58.43 20.82
CA THR A 68 21.90 57.43 20.94
C THR A 68 22.42 56.03 20.62
N ILE A 69 21.98 55.05 21.42
CA ILE A 69 22.38 53.64 21.28
C ILE A 69 21.98 53.12 19.89
N VAL A 70 22.97 52.68 19.12
CA VAL A 70 22.78 52.01 17.84
C VAL A 70 22.10 50.67 18.12
N SER A 71 20.84 50.51 17.73
CA SER A 71 20.18 49.21 17.81
C SER A 71 20.91 48.23 16.90
N GLN A 72 21.42 47.13 17.46
CA GLN A 72 22.08 46.12 16.67
C GLN A 72 21.01 45.30 15.95
N ARG A 73 21.00 45.39 14.61
CA ARG A 73 20.18 44.51 13.76
C ARG A 73 20.95 43.22 13.55
N CYS A 74 20.36 42.11 13.97
CA CYS A 74 20.90 40.78 13.73
C CYS A 74 19.98 40.05 12.76
N THR A 75 20.52 39.56 11.66
CA THR A 75 19.80 38.66 10.75
C THR A 75 19.97 37.24 11.27
N ILE A 76 18.88 36.58 11.63
CA ILE A 76 18.89 35.17 12.02
C ILE A 76 18.36 34.34 10.85
N THR A 77 19.08 33.28 10.47
CA THR A 77 18.59 32.32 9.48
C THR A 77 17.76 31.25 10.18
N LYS A 78 16.49 31.15 9.82
CA LYS A 78 15.61 30.07 10.25
C LYS A 78 15.41 29.10 9.11
N CYS A 79 15.27 27.82 9.45
CA CYS A 79 14.96 26.80 8.47
C CYS A 79 13.85 25.90 9.01
N LYS A 80 12.93 25.48 8.14
CA LYS A 80 11.92 24.46 8.44
C LYS A 80 11.97 23.37 7.38
N THR A 81 11.65 22.15 7.79
CA THR A 81 11.45 21.04 6.85
C THR A 81 10.02 21.08 6.35
N VAL A 82 9.85 21.16 5.03
CA VAL A 82 8.55 21.11 4.36
C VAL A 82 8.49 19.85 3.52
N TYR A 83 7.35 19.16 3.57
CA TYR A 83 7.13 17.93 2.80
C TYR A 83 6.28 18.23 1.57
N ASN A 84 6.88 18.08 0.40
CA ASN A 84 6.18 18.17 -0.87
C ASN A 84 5.53 16.83 -1.20
N LYS A 85 4.25 16.86 -1.59
CA LYS A 85 3.50 15.67 -2.01
C LYS A 85 3.64 15.49 -3.51
N VAL A 86 4.19 14.36 -3.92
CA VAL A 86 4.24 13.97 -5.34
C VAL A 86 3.38 12.72 -5.51
N GLN A 87 2.47 12.75 -6.48
CA GLN A 87 1.66 11.60 -6.84
C GLN A 87 2.24 10.92 -8.08
N GLU A 88 2.42 9.61 -8.01
CA GLU A 88 2.90 8.82 -9.13
C GLU A 88 2.01 7.59 -9.32
N ASN A 89 1.77 7.21 -10.57
CA ASN A 89 1.07 5.96 -10.89
C ASN A 89 2.11 4.88 -11.15
N ILE A 90 2.16 3.88 -10.28
CA ILE A 90 3.06 2.73 -10.42
C ILE A 90 2.30 1.53 -10.99
N LEU A 91 2.90 0.84 -11.95
CA LEU A 91 2.40 -0.44 -12.43
C LEU A 91 2.57 -1.48 -11.32
N VAL A 92 1.48 -2.03 -10.81
CA VAL A 92 1.51 -3.04 -9.74
C VAL A 92 1.41 -4.47 -10.27
N GLY A 93 0.88 -4.64 -11.48
CA GLY A 93 0.78 -5.94 -12.13
C GLY A 93 -0.25 -5.96 -13.25
N TYR A 94 -0.80 -7.14 -13.50
CA TYR A 94 -1.69 -7.42 -14.61
C TYR A 94 -2.86 -8.29 -14.16
N ASN A 95 -4.06 -7.91 -14.59
CA ASN A 95 -5.21 -8.80 -14.60
C ASN A 95 -5.17 -9.64 -15.88
N ASN A 96 -4.97 -10.94 -15.72
CA ASN A 96 -4.97 -11.90 -16.82
C ASN A 96 -6.34 -12.56 -16.85
N PHE A 97 -6.98 -12.61 -18.00
CA PHE A 97 -8.30 -13.20 -18.16
C PHE A 97 -8.22 -14.46 -19.02
N ALA A 98 -8.99 -15.49 -18.66
CA ALA A 98 -9.16 -16.70 -19.46
C ALA A 98 -10.64 -17.09 -19.48
N VAL A 99 -11.05 -17.89 -20.48
CA VAL A 99 -12.39 -18.45 -20.55
C VAL A 99 -12.32 -19.92 -20.14
N VAL A 100 -13.05 -20.28 -19.08
CA VAL A 100 -13.12 -21.63 -18.51
C VAL A 100 -14.57 -22.06 -18.53
N CYS A 101 -14.88 -23.13 -19.27
CA CYS A 101 -16.25 -23.64 -19.42
C CYS A 101 -17.27 -22.53 -19.80
N GLY A 102 -16.88 -21.61 -20.69
CA GLY A 102 -17.71 -20.48 -21.12
C GLY A 102 -17.72 -19.27 -20.17
N GLN A 103 -17.09 -19.35 -18.99
CA GLN A 103 -17.03 -18.26 -18.01
C GLN A 103 -15.69 -17.55 -18.05
N LYS A 104 -15.70 -16.21 -18.03
CA LYS A 104 -14.48 -15.40 -17.98
C LYS A 104 -13.97 -15.33 -16.54
N ILE A 105 -12.78 -15.87 -16.29
CA ILE A 105 -12.08 -15.78 -15.01
C ILE A 105 -10.99 -14.73 -15.07
N LYS A 106 -10.63 -14.16 -13.91
CA LYS A 106 -9.58 -13.15 -13.75
C LYS A 106 -8.54 -13.62 -12.74
N LYS A 107 -7.26 -13.55 -13.10
CA LYS A 107 -6.13 -13.82 -12.20
C LYS A 107 -5.12 -12.68 -12.23
N PHE A 108 -4.91 -12.07 -11.07
CA PHE A 108 -3.86 -11.06 -10.91
C PHE A 108 -2.48 -11.72 -10.84
N SER A 109 -1.49 -11.11 -11.48
CA SER A 109 -0.08 -11.49 -11.40
C SER A 109 0.82 -10.25 -11.56
N LYS A 110 2.04 -10.30 -11.01
CA LYS A 110 3.06 -9.27 -11.25
C LYS A 110 3.55 -9.26 -12.70
N THR A 111 3.40 -10.38 -13.40
CA THR A 111 3.81 -10.57 -14.79
C THR A 111 2.62 -10.91 -15.68
N LYS A 112 2.80 -10.72 -16.99
CA LYS A 112 1.85 -11.18 -18.01
C LYS A 112 1.88 -12.70 -18.06
N LEU A 113 0.75 -13.34 -17.81
CA LEU A 113 0.61 -14.79 -17.88
C LEU A 113 0.21 -15.22 -19.29
N GLN A 114 0.72 -16.36 -19.74
CA GLN A 114 0.27 -17.00 -20.98
C GLN A 114 -0.90 -17.96 -20.70
N THR A 115 -0.93 -18.57 -19.51
CA THR A 115 -1.99 -19.49 -19.10
C THR A 115 -2.41 -19.27 -17.64
N ILE A 116 -3.64 -19.66 -17.33
CA ILE A 116 -4.19 -19.70 -15.96
C ILE A 116 -4.45 -21.15 -15.61
N LYS A 117 -3.70 -21.66 -14.61
CA LYS A 117 -3.95 -22.96 -13.98
C LYS A 117 -5.20 -22.89 -13.10
N VAL A 118 -6.16 -23.76 -13.37
CA VAL A 118 -7.39 -23.93 -12.60
C VAL A 118 -7.47 -25.37 -12.10
N THR A 119 -7.80 -25.54 -10.83
CA THR A 119 -8.01 -26.84 -10.21
C THR A 119 -9.48 -26.98 -9.84
N SER A 120 -10.12 -28.05 -10.30
CA SER A 120 -11.50 -28.38 -9.95
C SER A 120 -11.52 -29.71 -9.21
N THR A 121 -12.27 -29.75 -8.11
CA THR A 121 -12.64 -30.98 -7.41
C THR A 121 -13.95 -31.51 -7.98
N TYR A 122 -14.07 -32.82 -8.16
CA TYR A 122 -15.30 -33.50 -8.57
C TYR A 122 -15.52 -34.78 -7.76
#